data_AF-A0A1V4CWX5-F1
#
_entry.id   AF-A0A1V4CWX5-F1
#
_cell.length_a   1.000
_cell.length_b   1.000
_cell.length_c   1.000
_cell.angle_alpha   90.00
_cell.angle_beta   90.00
_cell.angle_gamma   90.00
#
_symmetry.space_group_name_H-M   'P 1'
#
loop_
_entity.id
_entity.type
_entity.pdbx_description
1 polymer ?
#
loop_
_entity_poly.entity_id
_entity_poly.type
_entity_poly.pdbx_seq_one_letter_code
_entity_poly.pdbx_strand_id
1 'polypeptide(L)'
;MATETEAEELLHQRGWRTGLTIAERVNAWAALVSVIECGYDDDIYEYTNDLYCRNWLHEAWLLLDEHIVQLWTPRIRSLDDRYRAATVNDDGQALDQFHRLPGPDLWWWRRHPRILTGDLGRSLRSAGAIGTDPDAA
;
A
#
# COMPACT_ATOMS: atom_id res chain seq x y z
N MET A 1 16.33 16.93 -10.35
CA MET A 1 16.52 15.64 -9.67
C MET A 1 16.86 15.98 -8.24
N ALA A 2 16.00 15.64 -7.30
CA ALA A 2 16.16 16.01 -5.89
C ALA A 2 16.90 14.91 -5.12
N THR A 3 17.72 15.33 -4.15
CA THR A 3 18.20 14.47 -3.07
C THR A 3 17.04 13.97 -2.21
N GLU A 4 17.29 12.99 -1.34
CA GLU A 4 16.26 12.45 -0.44
C GLU A 4 15.63 13.55 0.45
N THR A 5 16.43 14.47 0.99
CA THR A 5 15.97 15.59 1.81
C THR A 5 15.11 16.58 1.02
N GLU A 6 15.51 16.92 -0.22
CA GLU A 6 14.71 17.82 -1.07
C GLU A 6 13.40 17.18 -1.50
N ALA A 7 13.38 15.87 -1.77
CA ALA A 7 12.15 15.14 -2.07
C ALA A 7 11.19 15.11 -0.87
N GLU A 8 11.71 14.94 0.34
CA GLU A 8 10.94 15.02 1.58
C GLU A 8 10.30 16.42 1.77
N GLU A 9 11.07 17.49 1.60
CA GLU A 9 10.57 18.86 1.73
C GLU A 9 9.47 19.16 0.70
N LEU A 10 9.64 18.70 -0.55
CA LEU A 10 8.63 18.84 -1.60
C LEU A 10 7.36 18.02 -1.30
N LEU A 11 7.49 16.83 -0.72
CA LEU A 11 6.34 16.04 -0.26
C LEU A 11 5.63 16.73 0.90
N HIS A 12 6.37 17.34 1.82
CA HIS A 12 5.77 18.12 2.89
C HIS A 12 4.91 19.28 2.36
N GLN A 13 5.40 20.01 1.36
CA GLN A 13 4.64 21.05 0.68
C GLN A 13 3.36 20.53 0.00
N ARG A 14 3.32 19.23 -0.34
CA ARG A 14 2.13 18.54 -0.89
C ARG A 14 1.19 17.99 0.19
N GLY A 15 1.47 18.27 1.47
CA GLY A 15 0.63 17.87 2.60
C GLY A 15 1.05 16.56 3.28
N TRP A 16 2.18 15.96 2.89
CA TRP A 16 2.74 14.81 3.61
C TRP A 16 3.40 15.24 4.92
N ARG A 17 3.49 14.30 5.88
CA ARG A 17 4.21 14.53 7.15
C ARG A 17 5.72 14.70 6.88
N THR A 18 6.39 15.52 7.68
CA THR A 18 7.85 15.68 7.66
C THR A 18 8.55 14.55 8.42
N GLY A 19 9.86 14.44 8.22
CA GLY A 19 10.75 13.50 8.88
C GLY A 19 10.64 12.07 8.36
N LEU A 20 10.18 11.88 7.12
CA LEU A 20 9.96 10.56 6.54
C LEU A 20 11.03 10.25 5.50
N THR A 21 11.85 9.25 5.79
CA THR A 21 12.86 8.74 4.86
C THR A 21 12.28 7.70 3.90
N ILE A 22 12.97 7.48 2.78
CA ILE A 22 12.63 6.42 1.83
C ILE A 22 12.75 5.06 2.53
N ALA A 23 13.80 4.87 3.33
CA ALA A 23 14.03 3.62 4.05
C ALA A 23 12.88 3.28 5.00
N GLU A 24 12.38 4.25 5.77
CA GLU A 24 11.22 4.06 6.65
C GLU A 24 9.96 3.72 5.87
N ARG A 25 9.74 4.38 4.73
CA ARG A 25 8.53 4.15 3.92
C ARG A 25 8.57 2.82 3.18
N VAL A 26 9.74 2.39 2.72
CA VAL A 26 9.98 1.04 2.20
C VAL A 26 9.80 -0.02 3.29
N ASN A 27 10.24 0.25 4.52
CA ASN A 27 10.04 -0.66 5.66
C ASN A 27 8.56 -0.75 6.07
N ALA A 28 7.84 0.37 6.05
CA ALA A 28 6.39 0.38 6.29
C ALA A 28 5.65 -0.44 5.22
N TRP A 29 6.02 -0.27 3.93
CA TRP A 29 5.46 -1.10 2.86
C TRP A 29 5.78 -2.59 3.06
N ALA A 30 7.01 -2.93 3.44
CA ALA A 30 7.40 -4.31 3.72
C ALA A 30 6.65 -4.93 4.90
N ALA A 31 6.42 -4.15 5.97
CA ALA A 31 5.64 -4.58 7.13
C ALA A 31 4.20 -4.85 6.73
N LEU A 32 3.55 -3.91 6.03
CA LEU A 32 2.18 -4.07 5.55
C LEU A 32 2.02 -5.30 4.66
N VAL A 33 2.90 -5.48 3.67
CA VAL A 33 2.87 -6.67 2.80
C VAL A 33 2.98 -7.96 3.61
N SER A 34 3.83 -7.99 4.62
CA SER A 34 4.03 -9.19 5.45
C SER A 34 2.80 -9.49 6.33
N VAL A 35 2.11 -8.46 6.83
CA VAL A 35 0.84 -8.64 7.57
C VAL A 35 -0.26 -9.15 6.62
N ILE A 36 -0.38 -8.58 5.42
CA ILE A 36 -1.37 -9.01 4.41
C ILE A 36 -1.16 -10.47 4.00
N GLU A 37 0.10 -10.92 3.85
CA GLU A 37 0.44 -12.31 3.55
C GLU A 37 -0.04 -13.29 4.63
N CYS A 38 -0.11 -12.85 5.89
CA CYS A 38 -0.57 -13.66 7.03
C CYS A 38 -2.07 -13.48 7.33
N GLY A 39 -2.75 -12.53 6.67
CA GLY A 39 -4.09 -12.10 6.99
C GLY A 39 -4.08 -10.87 7.91
N TYR A 40 -4.40 -9.72 7.33
CA TYR A 40 -4.54 -8.44 8.03
C TYR A 40 -5.87 -8.42 8.79
N ASP A 41 -5.83 -8.29 10.11
CA ASP A 41 -6.95 -8.49 11.04
C ASP A 41 -7.53 -7.22 11.64
N ASP A 42 -6.79 -6.11 11.60
CA ASP A 42 -7.28 -4.77 11.95
C ASP A 42 -8.42 -4.31 11.03
N ASP A 43 -8.97 -3.11 11.27
CA ASP A 43 -10.14 -2.61 10.54
C ASP A 43 -9.82 -2.00 9.17
N ILE A 44 -10.88 -1.70 8.41
CA ILE A 44 -10.79 -1.13 7.06
C ILE A 44 -10.13 0.26 7.02
N TYR A 45 -10.28 1.07 8.06
CA TYR A 45 -9.69 2.41 8.12
C TYR A 45 -8.20 2.34 8.41
N GLU A 46 -7.76 1.43 9.27
CA GLU A 46 -6.32 1.16 9.47
C GLU A 46 -5.69 0.59 8.20
N TYR A 47 -6.35 -0.37 7.55
CA TYR A 47 -5.86 -0.92 6.27
C TYR A 47 -5.66 0.16 5.19
N THR A 48 -6.66 1.02 5.01
CA THR A 48 -6.58 2.10 4.02
C THR A 48 -5.55 3.15 4.41
N ASN A 49 -5.39 3.47 5.70
CA ASN A 49 -4.32 4.34 6.20
C ASN A 49 -2.93 3.77 5.91
N ASP A 50 -2.72 2.47 6.16
CA ASP A 50 -1.43 1.81 5.89
C ASP A 50 -1.06 1.82 4.40
N LEU A 51 -2.04 1.70 3.48
CA LEU A 51 -1.80 1.80 2.04
C LEU A 51 -1.19 3.15 1.61
N TYR A 52 -1.35 4.23 2.39
CA TYR A 52 -0.73 5.52 2.07
C TYR A 52 0.80 5.48 2.12
N CYS A 53 1.43 4.49 2.76
CA CYS A 53 2.89 4.34 2.64
C CYS A 53 3.33 4.11 1.19
N ARG A 54 2.53 3.40 0.38
CA ARG A 54 2.82 3.15 -1.03
C ARG A 54 2.49 4.36 -1.92
N ASN A 55 1.49 5.15 -1.54
CA ASN A 55 1.21 6.45 -2.16
C ASN A 55 2.39 7.40 -1.99
N TRP A 56 2.90 7.51 -0.76
CA TRP A 56 4.07 8.33 -0.47
C TRP A 56 5.27 7.91 -1.32
N LEU A 57 5.55 6.58 -1.41
CA LEU A 57 6.64 6.07 -2.24
C LEU A 57 6.46 6.39 -3.72
N HIS A 58 5.22 6.35 -4.23
CA HIS A 58 4.93 6.71 -5.62
C HIS A 58 5.22 8.19 -5.89
N GLU A 59 4.75 9.09 -5.02
CA GLU A 59 5.02 10.51 -5.19
C GLU A 59 6.50 10.86 -5.03
N ALA A 60 7.18 10.23 -4.07
CA ALA A 60 8.63 10.38 -3.87
C ALA A 60 9.38 9.97 -5.15
N TRP A 61 8.98 8.87 -5.78
CA TRP A 61 9.63 8.35 -7.00
C TRP A 61 9.68 9.35 -8.16
N LEU A 62 8.70 10.25 -8.23
CA LEU A 62 8.63 11.28 -9.29
C LEU A 62 9.60 12.44 -9.06
N LEU A 63 10.18 12.54 -7.86
CA LEU A 63 11.04 13.65 -7.43
C LEU A 63 12.51 13.25 -7.32
N LEU A 64 12.75 11.98 -6.97
CA LEU A 64 14.06 11.47 -6.62
C LEU A 64 15.04 11.43 -7.79
N ASP A 65 16.32 11.61 -7.45
CA ASP A 65 17.43 11.37 -8.37
C ASP A 65 17.50 9.91 -8.87
N GLU A 66 18.03 9.73 -10.07
CA GLU A 66 18.09 8.46 -10.79
C GLU A 66 18.89 7.42 -10.01
N HIS A 67 19.98 7.84 -9.36
CA HIS A 67 20.79 6.93 -8.55
C HIS A 67 19.98 6.35 -7.37
N ILE A 68 19.18 7.19 -6.70
CA ILE A 68 18.34 6.76 -5.58
C ILE A 68 17.20 5.86 -6.08
N VAL A 69 16.59 6.20 -7.21
CA VAL A 69 15.59 5.37 -7.88
C VAL A 69 16.17 4.00 -8.22
N GLN A 70 17.35 3.93 -8.83
CA GLN A 70 18.01 2.67 -9.19
C GLN A 70 18.35 1.82 -7.95
N LEU A 71 18.80 2.45 -6.86
CA LEU A 71 19.13 1.78 -5.59
C LEU A 71 17.91 1.05 -5.00
N TRP A 72 16.75 1.71 -4.96
CA TRP A 72 15.58 1.18 -4.25
C TRP A 72 14.60 0.42 -5.15
N THR A 73 14.63 0.61 -6.47
CA THR A 73 13.74 -0.06 -7.44
C THR A 73 13.67 -1.57 -7.26
N PRO A 74 14.79 -2.32 -7.13
CA PRO A 74 14.72 -3.78 -6.98
C PRO A 74 13.93 -4.22 -5.74
N ARG A 75 14.11 -3.51 -4.62
CA ARG A 75 13.43 -3.83 -3.35
C ARG A 75 11.94 -3.53 -3.43
N ILE A 76 11.55 -2.36 -3.96
CA ILE A 76 10.13 -2.01 -4.11
C ILE A 76 9.43 -2.96 -5.07
N ARG A 77 10.06 -3.32 -6.20
CA ARG A 77 9.48 -4.29 -7.14
C ARG A 77 9.22 -5.65 -6.49
N SER A 78 10.17 -6.16 -5.70
CA SER A 78 9.99 -7.40 -4.95
C SER A 78 8.81 -7.33 -3.98
N LEU A 79 8.64 -6.20 -3.27
CA LEU A 79 7.50 -5.98 -2.38
C LEU A 79 6.18 -5.84 -3.16
N ASP A 80 6.17 -5.15 -4.29
CA ASP A 80 5.00 -5.00 -5.15
C ASP A 80 4.55 -6.36 -5.73
N ASP A 81 5.49 -7.23 -6.09
CA ASP A 81 5.20 -8.59 -6.56
C ASP A 81 4.62 -9.47 -5.44
N ARG A 82 5.17 -9.39 -4.22
CA ARG A 82 4.61 -10.02 -3.02
C ARG A 82 3.21 -9.51 -2.70
N TYR A 83 2.99 -8.19 -2.74
CA TYR A 83 1.68 -7.60 -2.54
C TYR A 83 0.66 -8.11 -3.56
N ARG A 84 1.01 -8.15 -4.85
CA ARG A 84 0.15 -8.72 -5.90
C ARG A 84 -0.15 -10.18 -5.64
N ALA A 85 0.84 -10.95 -5.22
CA ALA A 85 0.68 -12.35 -4.87
C ALA A 85 -0.24 -12.51 -3.65
N ALA A 86 -0.23 -11.61 -2.67
CA ALA A 86 -1.06 -11.70 -1.46
C ALA A 86 -2.47 -11.08 -1.59
N THR A 87 -2.77 -10.44 -2.72
CA THR A 87 -4.03 -9.71 -2.94
C THR A 87 -4.78 -10.17 -4.18
N VAL A 88 -6.07 -9.86 -4.25
CA VAL A 88 -6.94 -10.08 -5.40
C VAL A 88 -7.22 -8.74 -6.08
N ASN A 89 -7.17 -8.69 -7.41
CA ASN A 89 -7.57 -7.52 -8.18
C ASN A 89 -9.07 -7.60 -8.47
N ASP A 90 -9.82 -6.67 -7.92
CA ASP A 90 -11.25 -6.50 -8.12
C ASP A 90 -11.59 -5.13 -8.73
N ASP A 91 -10.60 -4.47 -9.33
CA ASP A 91 -10.68 -3.09 -9.83
C ASP A 91 -11.02 -2.05 -8.73
N GLY A 92 -10.84 -2.44 -7.47
CA GLY A 92 -11.13 -1.65 -6.28
C GLY A 92 -12.60 -1.66 -5.86
N GLN A 93 -13.44 -2.53 -6.43
CA GLN A 93 -14.87 -2.60 -6.13
C GLN A 93 -15.16 -2.75 -4.63
N ALA A 94 -14.39 -3.54 -3.90
CA ALA A 94 -14.56 -3.72 -2.47
C ALA A 94 -14.10 -2.49 -1.67
N LEU A 95 -12.97 -1.89 -2.05
CA LEU A 95 -12.39 -0.75 -1.31
C LEU A 95 -13.14 0.57 -1.57
N ASP A 96 -13.71 0.79 -2.76
CA ASP A 96 -14.41 2.04 -3.11
C ASP A 96 -15.63 2.31 -2.23
N GLN A 97 -16.19 1.28 -1.60
CA GLN A 97 -17.31 1.41 -0.65
C GLN A 97 -16.91 2.05 0.68
N PHE A 98 -15.62 2.01 1.04
CA PHE A 98 -15.10 2.50 2.32
C PHE A 98 -14.17 3.69 2.15
N HIS A 99 -13.44 3.74 1.03
CA HIS A 99 -12.50 4.81 0.73
C HIS A 99 -12.53 5.16 -0.74
N ARG A 100 -12.75 6.45 -1.04
CA ARG A 100 -12.79 6.92 -2.43
C ARG A 100 -11.46 6.62 -3.11
N LEU A 101 -11.52 5.82 -4.17
CA LEU A 101 -10.29 5.37 -4.81
C LEU A 101 -9.54 6.54 -5.46
N PRO A 102 -8.22 6.62 -5.26
CA PRO A 102 -7.39 7.57 -5.98
C PRO A 102 -7.28 7.19 -7.47
N GLY A 103 -6.59 8.05 -8.24
CA GLY A 103 -6.41 7.89 -9.68
C GLY A 103 -5.88 6.50 -10.10
N PRO A 104 -6.08 6.12 -11.38
CA PRO A 104 -5.82 4.76 -11.87
C PRO A 104 -4.36 4.31 -11.73
N ASP A 105 -3.41 5.24 -11.62
CA ASP A 105 -1.98 4.95 -11.48
C ASP A 105 -1.62 4.31 -10.13
N LEU A 106 -2.49 4.44 -9.11
CA LEU A 106 -2.28 3.86 -7.78
C LEU A 106 -2.91 2.46 -7.69
N TRP A 107 -2.42 1.55 -8.53
CA TRP A 107 -3.00 0.22 -8.77
C TRP A 107 -3.15 -0.66 -7.52
N TRP A 108 -2.42 -0.42 -6.43
CA TRP A 108 -2.57 -1.18 -5.19
C TRP A 108 -3.93 -0.94 -4.53
N TRP A 109 -4.56 0.22 -4.75
CA TRP A 109 -5.94 0.50 -4.30
C TRP A 109 -7.01 -0.27 -5.08
N ARG A 110 -6.64 -0.92 -6.18
CA ARG A 110 -7.55 -1.74 -7.00
C ARG A 110 -7.60 -3.19 -6.53
N ARG A 111 -7.11 -3.44 -5.31
CA ARG A 111 -6.87 -4.77 -4.80
C ARG A 111 -7.22 -4.84 -3.34
N HIS A 112 -7.62 -6.03 -2.90
CA HIS A 112 -7.87 -6.32 -1.48
C HIS A 112 -7.08 -7.58 -1.04
N PRO A 113 -6.83 -7.79 0.26
CA PRO A 113 -6.18 -9.00 0.76
C PRO A 113 -6.88 -10.27 0.31
N ARG A 114 -6.10 -11.30 -0.05
CA ARG A 114 -6.65 -12.61 -0.42
C ARG A 114 -7.16 -13.36 0.80
N ILE A 115 -6.43 -13.29 1.92
CA ILE A 115 -6.84 -13.85 3.20
C ILE A 115 -7.73 -12.83 3.90
N LEU A 116 -9.01 -13.15 4.04
CA LEU A 116 -10.00 -12.25 4.65
C LEU A 116 -10.22 -12.67 6.10
N THR A 117 -9.48 -12.08 7.03
CA THR A 117 -9.60 -12.36 8.47
C THR A 117 -10.00 -11.11 9.24
N GLY A 118 -10.37 -11.26 10.51
CA GLY A 118 -10.61 -10.14 11.42
C GLY A 118 -11.67 -9.14 10.92
N ASP A 119 -11.49 -7.87 11.26
CA ASP A 119 -12.48 -6.81 11.06
C ASP A 119 -12.48 -6.32 9.60
N LEU A 120 -11.28 -6.21 9.00
CA LEU A 120 -11.10 -5.95 7.57
C LEU A 120 -11.81 -7.02 6.73
N GLY A 121 -11.59 -8.30 7.03
CA GLY A 121 -12.17 -9.42 6.29
C GLY A 121 -13.70 -9.42 6.34
N ARG A 122 -14.32 -9.06 7.46
CA ARG A 122 -15.79 -8.93 7.55
C ARG A 122 -16.31 -7.76 6.72
N SER A 123 -15.62 -6.63 6.76
CA SER A 123 -15.98 -5.43 5.98
C SER A 123 -15.89 -5.70 4.47
N LEU A 124 -14.77 -6.27 4.01
CA LEU A 124 -14.55 -6.59 2.59
C LEU A 124 -15.55 -7.61 2.07
N ARG A 125 -15.86 -8.68 2.81
CA ARG A 125 -16.90 -9.64 2.42
C ARG A 125 -18.27 -8.99 2.29
N SER A 126 -18.61 -8.08 3.21
CA SER A 126 -19.88 -7.35 3.16
C SER A 126 -19.98 -6.45 1.92
N ALA A 127 -18.83 -5.99 1.42
CA ALA A 127 -18.70 -5.25 0.16
C ALA A 127 -18.62 -6.15 -1.09
N GLY A 128 -18.71 -7.48 -0.95
CA GLY A 128 -18.70 -8.43 -2.06
C GLY A 128 -17.32 -9.00 -2.42
N ALA A 129 -16.28 -8.73 -1.62
CA ALA A 129 -14.94 -9.29 -1.84
C ALA A 129 -14.94 -10.82 -1.68
N ILE A 130 -14.22 -11.50 -2.59
CA ILE A 130 -14.03 -12.94 -2.57
C ILE A 130 -12.59 -13.25 -2.16
N GLY A 131 -12.41 -14.02 -1.10
CA GLY A 131 -11.10 -14.42 -0.60
C GLY A 131 -11.17 -15.72 0.19
N THR A 132 -10.00 -16.18 0.63
CA THR A 132 -9.87 -17.35 1.50
C THR A 132 -10.16 -16.97 2.94
N ASP A 133 -11.00 -17.77 3.59
CA ASP A 133 -11.26 -17.68 5.01
C ASP A 133 -10.33 -18.65 5.76
N PRO A 134 -9.41 -18.16 6.61
CA PRO A 134 -8.53 -19.04 7.37
C PRO A 134 -9.28 -19.90 8.41
N ASP A 135 -10.49 -19.50 8.83
CA ASP A 135 -11.30 -20.21 9.83
C ASP A 135 -12.31 -21.20 9.22
N ALA A 136 -12.38 -21.31 7.89
CA ALA A 136 -13.32 -22.20 7.18
C ALA A 136 -12.74 -23.60 6.83
N ALA A 137 -11.65 -24.01 7.47
CA ALA A 137 -10.99 -25.31 7.25
C ALA A 137 -11.49 -26.41 8.21
#